data_AF-A0A7R9Z263-F1
#
_entry.id   AF-A0A7R9Z263-F1
#
_cell.length_a   1.000
_cell.length_b   1.000
_cell.length_c   1.000
_cell.angle_alpha   90.00
_cell.angle_beta   90.00
_cell.angle_gamma   90.00
#
_symmetry.space_group_name_H-M   'P 1'
#
loop_
_entity.id
_entity.type
_entity.pdbx_description
1 polymer ?
#
loop_
_entity_poly.entity_id
_entity_poly.type
_entity_poly.pdbx_seq_one_letter_code
_entity_poly.pdbx_strand_id
1 'polypeptide(L)'
;MDRSKLKPGTRVALDMTTLTIMRILPREVDPTVFHMQSSEETEGGGGVSFSDIGGLNEQIRELREVIELPLTNPELFVRVGIKAPKGVLLYGPPGTGKTLLARALASNINATFLKVVASAIVDKYIGESARIVREMFGFARDR
;
A
#
# COMPACT_ATOMS: atom_id res chain seq x y z
N MET A 1 13.75 26.02 -10.91
CA MET A 1 12.70 24.98 -10.96
C MET A 1 13.13 23.89 -11.91
N ASP A 2 13.12 22.65 -11.44
CA ASP A 2 13.56 21.51 -12.23
C ASP A 2 12.46 21.12 -13.22
N ARG A 3 12.65 21.43 -14.51
CA ARG A 3 11.63 21.23 -15.56
C ARG A 3 11.25 19.77 -15.74
N SER A 4 12.13 18.84 -15.36
CA SER A 4 11.92 17.39 -15.39
C SER A 4 10.78 16.91 -14.50
N LYS A 5 10.46 17.66 -13.43
CA LYS A 5 9.42 17.31 -12.46
C LYS A 5 8.03 17.82 -12.84
N LEU A 6 7.91 18.64 -13.89
CA LEU A 6 6.65 19.19 -14.36
C LEU A 6 6.02 18.27 -15.41
N LYS A 7 5.09 17.43 -14.96
CA LYS A 7 4.26 16.60 -15.85
C LYS A 7 2.84 17.18 -15.95
N PRO A 8 2.12 16.98 -17.06
CA PRO A 8 0.70 17.33 -17.13
C PRO A 8 -0.06 16.76 -15.93
N GLY A 9 -0.84 17.60 -15.24
CA GLY A 9 -1.54 17.24 -14.00
C GLY A 9 -0.79 17.52 -12.69
N THR A 10 0.45 18.02 -12.74
CA THR A 10 1.19 18.43 -11.53
C THR A 10 0.60 19.71 -10.95
N ARG A 11 0.22 19.69 -9.67
CA ARG A 11 -0.24 20.89 -8.96
C ARG A 11 0.94 21.83 -8.71
N VAL A 12 0.75 23.12 -8.98
CA VAL A 12 1.77 24.15 -8.77
C VAL A 12 1.15 25.36 -8.08
N ALA A 13 1.92 26.03 -7.23
CA ALA A 13 1.56 27.35 -6.74
C ALA A 13 2.03 28.39 -7.75
N LEU A 14 1.12 29.27 -8.14
CA LEU A 14 1.36 30.38 -9.05
C LEU A 14 1.38 31.69 -8.26
N ASP A 15 2.24 32.61 -8.65
CA ASP A 15 2.07 34.01 -8.27
C ASP A 15 0.85 34.58 -9.02
N MET A 16 -0.10 35.17 -8.30
CA MET A 16 -1.34 35.67 -8.89
C MET A 16 -1.15 36.91 -9.76
N THR A 17 -0.02 37.62 -9.61
CA THR A 17 0.27 38.83 -10.40
C THR A 17 1.04 38.53 -11.68
N THR A 18 2.09 37.70 -11.59
CA THR A 18 2.97 37.37 -12.74
C THR A 18 2.66 36.03 -13.40
N LEU A 19 1.75 35.22 -12.82
CA LEU A 19 1.43 33.85 -13.25
C LEU A 19 2.67 32.93 -13.32
N THR A 20 3.72 33.26 -12.57
CA THR A 20 4.95 32.48 -12.52
C THR A 20 4.80 31.28 -11.58
N ILE A 21 5.31 30.12 -11.99
CA ILE A 21 5.35 28.91 -11.16
C ILE A 21 6.32 29.12 -9.99
N MET A 22 5.77 29.30 -8.79
CA MET A 22 6.54 29.55 -7.55
C MET A 22 7.04 28.28 -6.89
N ARG A 23 6.24 27.20 -6.89
CA ARG A 23 6.61 25.89 -6.33
C ARG A 23 5.67 24.79 -6.82
N ILE A 24 6.14 23.55 -6.75
CA ILE A 24 5.32 22.37 -6.97
C ILE A 24 4.60 22.04 -5.67
N LEU A 25 3.30 21.75 -5.76
CA LEU A 25 2.49 21.31 -4.64
C LEU A 25 2.42 19.77 -4.63
N PRO A 26 2.28 19.15 -3.45
CA PRO A 26 2.05 17.71 -3.36
C PRO A 26 0.78 17.32 -4.11
N ARG A 27 0.77 16.07 -4.58
CA ARG A 27 -0.40 15.49 -5.22
C ARG A 27 -1.56 15.45 -4.23
N GLU A 28 -2.74 15.81 -4.70
CA GLU A 28 -3.97 15.63 -3.94
C GLU A 28 -4.33 14.15 -3.93
N VAL A 29 -4.59 13.64 -2.74
CA VAL A 29 -5.03 12.26 -2.53
C VAL A 29 -6.42 12.34 -1.95
N ASP A 30 -7.35 11.58 -2.51
CA ASP A 30 -8.71 11.47 -2.04
C ASP A 30 -8.73 11.12 -0.53
N PRO A 31 -9.54 11.81 0.30
CA PRO A 31 -9.65 11.53 1.72
C PRO A 31 -9.94 10.06 2.02
N THR A 32 -10.71 9.39 1.16
CA THR A 32 -11.02 7.96 1.30
C THR A 32 -9.76 7.10 1.28
N VAL A 33 -8.83 7.38 0.38
CA VAL A 33 -7.54 6.67 0.26
C VAL A 33 -6.63 7.02 1.44
N PHE A 34 -6.63 8.28 1.88
CA PHE A 34 -5.87 8.69 3.06
C PHE A 34 -6.33 7.94 4.33
N HIS A 35 -7.63 7.74 4.49
CA HIS A 35 -8.20 6.98 5.61
C HIS A 35 -7.89 5.47 5.56
N MET A 36 -7.56 4.90 4.40
CA MET A 36 -7.11 3.50 4.29
C MET A 36 -5.75 3.28 4.97
N GLN A 37 -4.94 4.33 5.08
CA GLN A 37 -3.66 4.31 5.78
C GLN A 37 -3.83 4.53 7.29
N SER A 38 -4.79 5.36 7.70
CA SER A 38 -4.90 5.89 9.07
C SER A 38 -5.69 5.02 10.04
N SER A 39 -6.03 3.78 9.70
CA SER A 39 -6.70 2.89 10.67
C SER A 39 -5.78 2.30 11.75
N GLU A 40 -4.50 2.70 11.77
CA GLU A 40 -3.47 2.09 12.64
C GLU A 40 -2.81 3.04 13.65
N GLU A 41 -3.28 4.27 13.79
CA GLU A 41 -2.84 5.17 14.90
C GLU A 41 -3.86 5.28 16.04
N THR A 42 -5.05 4.70 15.90
CA THR A 42 -6.05 4.71 16.98
C THR A 42 -6.02 3.37 17.71
N GLU A 43 -5.50 3.43 18.95
CA GLU A 43 -5.53 2.44 20.03
C GLU A 43 -4.41 1.38 20.06
N GLY A 44 -3.27 1.80 20.64
CA GLY A 44 -2.30 0.89 21.26
C GLY A 44 -1.12 0.53 20.35
N GLY A 45 -0.02 1.28 20.49
CA GLY A 45 1.26 1.06 19.80
C GLY A 45 1.93 -0.27 20.14
N GLY A 46 1.41 -1.36 19.58
CA GLY A 46 2.06 -2.66 19.52
C GLY A 46 1.87 -3.21 18.11
N GLY A 47 2.89 -3.09 17.27
CA GLY A 47 2.96 -3.86 16.04
C GLY A 47 2.84 -5.34 16.41
N VAL A 48 1.86 -6.04 15.85
CA VAL A 48 1.67 -7.47 16.11
C VAL A 48 2.89 -8.20 15.56
N SER A 49 3.58 -8.97 16.40
CA SER A 49 4.72 -9.77 15.95
C SER A 49 4.24 -11.16 15.55
N PHE A 50 5.05 -11.87 14.75
CA PHE A 50 4.80 -13.29 14.48
C PHE A 50 4.79 -14.13 15.75
N SER A 51 5.47 -13.68 16.81
CA SER A 51 5.45 -14.31 18.12
C SER A 51 4.06 -14.32 18.78
N ASP A 52 3.18 -13.41 18.39
CA ASP A 52 1.81 -13.32 18.91
C ASP A 52 0.85 -14.28 18.17
N ILE A 53 1.32 -14.96 17.12
CA ILE A 53 0.53 -15.85 16.27
C ILE A 53 0.84 -17.31 16.62
N GLY A 54 -0.08 -17.98 17.29
CA GLY A 54 0.04 -19.40 17.62
C GLY A 54 -0.36 -20.34 16.47
N GLY A 55 0.44 -21.39 16.24
CA GLY A 55 0.04 -22.57 15.45
C GLY A 55 0.03 -22.43 13.92
N LEU A 56 0.35 -21.26 13.37
CA LEU A 56 0.33 -20.97 11.91
C LEU A 56 1.73 -20.85 11.31
N ASN A 57 2.72 -21.57 11.87
CA ASN A 57 4.13 -21.43 11.50
C ASN A 57 4.41 -21.74 10.02
N GLU A 58 3.72 -22.72 9.44
CA GLU A 58 3.89 -23.11 8.05
C GLU A 58 3.39 -22.02 7.09
N GLN A 59 2.21 -21.47 7.37
CA GLN A 59 1.61 -20.38 6.59
C GLN A 59 2.42 -19.09 6.72
N ILE A 60 2.95 -18.79 7.91
CA ILE A 60 3.86 -17.65 8.13
C ILE A 60 5.11 -17.84 7.27
N ARG A 61 5.70 -19.04 7.27
CA ARG A 61 6.91 -19.33 6.48
C ARG A 61 6.66 -19.14 4.99
N GLU A 62 5.59 -19.72 4.43
CA GLU A 62 5.24 -19.55 3.02
C GLU A 62 5.05 -18.07 2.65
N LEU A 63 4.36 -17.31 3.51
CA LEU A 63 4.11 -15.90 3.25
C LEU A 63 5.40 -15.06 3.26
N ARG A 64 6.34 -15.38 4.15
CA ARG A 64 7.67 -14.77 4.19
C ARG A 64 8.50 -15.12 2.95
N GLU A 65 8.50 -16.38 2.53
CA GLU A 65 9.20 -16.79 1.30
C GLU A 65 8.62 -16.09 0.06
N VAL A 66 7.31 -15.84 0.03
CA VAL A 66 6.65 -15.19 -1.10
C VAL A 66 6.82 -13.67 -1.11
N ILE A 67 6.87 -13.01 0.05
CA ILE A 67 6.87 -11.53 0.15
C ILE A 67 8.23 -10.98 0.59
N GLU A 68 8.86 -11.56 1.61
CA GLU A 68 10.13 -11.07 2.18
C GLU A 68 11.33 -11.44 1.29
N LEU A 69 11.33 -12.62 0.68
CA LEU A 69 12.42 -13.08 -0.18
C LEU A 69 12.63 -12.22 -1.43
N PRO A 70 11.57 -11.83 -2.20
CA PRO A 70 11.75 -10.93 -3.34
C PRO A 70 12.20 -9.52 -2.96
N LEU A 71 11.80 -9.05 -1.78
CA LEU A 71 12.18 -7.73 -1.27
C LEU A 71 13.64 -7.70 -0.80
N THR A 72 14.10 -8.76 -0.14
CA THR A 72 15.45 -8.83 0.43
C THR A 72 16.49 -9.18 -0.63
N ASN A 73 16.22 -10.18 -1.49
CA ASN A 73 17.18 -10.73 -2.44
C ASN A 73 16.63 -10.77 -3.89
N PRO A 74 16.38 -9.61 -4.52
CA PRO A 74 15.86 -9.56 -5.89
C PRO A 74 16.80 -10.19 -6.93
N GLU A 75 18.12 -10.20 -6.67
CA GLU A 75 19.11 -10.80 -7.57
C GLU A 75 18.89 -12.30 -7.79
N LEU A 76 18.40 -13.03 -6.78
CA LEU A 76 18.13 -14.46 -6.90
C LEU A 76 17.06 -14.73 -7.97
N PHE A 77 16.01 -13.91 -8.01
CA PHE A 77 14.95 -14.04 -9.01
C PHE A 77 15.44 -13.73 -10.42
N VAL A 78 16.33 -12.73 -10.56
CA VAL A 78 16.93 -12.36 -11.85
C VAL A 78 17.85 -13.47 -12.37
N ARG A 79 18.70 -14.04 -11.50
CA ARG A 79 19.64 -15.11 -11.87
C ARG A 79 18.94 -16.41 -12.26
N VAL A 80 17.87 -16.77 -11.56
CA VAL A 80 17.08 -17.97 -11.86
C VAL A 80 16.12 -17.73 -13.03
N GLY A 81 15.87 -16.47 -13.41
CA GLY A 81 14.98 -16.11 -14.51
C GLY A 81 13.49 -16.27 -14.19
N ILE A 82 13.12 -16.36 -12.91
CA ILE A 82 11.75 -16.54 -12.44
C ILE A 82 11.17 -15.19 -12.02
N LYS A 83 9.91 -14.94 -12.37
CA LYS A 83 9.20 -13.73 -11.92
C LYS A 83 8.78 -13.88 -10.47
N ALA A 84 9.02 -12.84 -9.68
CA ALA A 84 8.52 -12.77 -8.32
C ALA A 84 6.97 -12.87 -8.31
N PRO A 85 6.40 -13.58 -7.31
CA PRO A 85 4.97 -13.66 -7.11
C PRO A 85 4.38 -12.26 -6.86
N LYS A 86 3.22 -11.97 -7.47
CA LYS A 86 2.61 -10.62 -7.45
C LYS A 86 1.69 -10.36 -6.25
N GLY A 87 1.28 -11.40 -5.52
CA GLY A 87 0.34 -11.29 -4.42
C GLY A 87 -0.03 -12.66 -3.87
N VAL A 88 -0.66 -12.65 -2.71
CA VAL A 88 -1.06 -13.87 -1.99
C VAL A 88 -2.54 -13.78 -1.64
N LEU A 89 -3.23 -14.92 -1.73
CA LEU A 89 -4.62 -15.05 -1.35
C LEU A 89 -4.74 -15.90 -0.10
N LEU A 90 -5.21 -15.30 1.00
CA LEU A 90 -5.50 -16.00 2.24
C LEU A 90 -6.98 -16.39 2.28
N TYR A 91 -7.28 -17.70 2.33
CA TYR A 91 -8.65 -18.21 2.38
C TYR A 91 -8.85 -19.20 3.54
N GLY A 92 -10.10 -19.41 3.95
CA GLY A 92 -10.49 -20.32 5.03
C GLY A 92 -11.52 -19.72 6.00
N PRO A 93 -11.89 -20.45 7.07
CA PRO A 93 -12.93 -20.03 8.00
C PRO A 93 -12.66 -18.67 8.65
N PRO A 94 -13.71 -17.89 9.00
CA PRO A 94 -13.55 -16.66 9.77
C PRO A 94 -12.93 -16.98 11.15
N GLY A 95 -12.18 -16.04 11.71
CA GLY A 95 -11.53 -16.22 13.02
C GLY A 95 -10.17 -16.92 13.00
N THR A 96 -9.69 -17.40 11.84
CA THR A 96 -8.36 -18.04 11.69
C THR A 96 -7.18 -17.05 11.60
N GLY A 97 -7.37 -15.78 11.97
CA GLY A 97 -6.27 -14.82 12.06
C GLY A 97 -5.71 -14.28 10.74
N LYS A 98 -6.38 -14.46 9.59
CA LYS A 98 -5.88 -14.01 8.26
C LYS A 98 -5.51 -12.52 8.22
N THR A 99 -6.39 -11.66 8.75
CA THR A 99 -6.14 -10.21 8.81
C THR A 99 -5.01 -9.88 9.79
N LEU A 100 -4.92 -10.63 10.89
CA LEU A 100 -3.87 -10.44 11.90
C LEU A 100 -2.50 -10.84 11.35
N LEU A 101 -2.43 -11.95 10.60
CA LEU A 101 -1.23 -12.41 9.93
C LEU A 101 -0.73 -11.41 8.88
N ALA A 102 -1.63 -10.82 8.09
CA ALA A 102 -1.27 -9.77 7.13
C ALA A 102 -0.69 -8.52 7.82
N ARG A 103 -1.27 -8.12 8.96
CA ARG A 103 -0.77 -6.99 9.77
C ARG A 103 0.60 -7.29 10.39
N ALA A 104 0.78 -8.49 10.94
CA ALA A 104 2.05 -8.90 11.53
C ALA A 104 3.18 -8.94 10.49
N LEU A 105 2.88 -9.41 9.27
CA LEU A 105 3.83 -9.34 8.17
C LEU A 105 4.21 -7.89 7.85
N ALA A 106 3.24 -7.01 7.67
CA ALA A 106 3.49 -5.61 7.33
C ALA A 106 4.35 -4.90 8.39
N SER A 107 4.07 -5.18 9.67
CA SER A 107 4.88 -4.68 10.79
C SER A 107 6.31 -5.23 10.77
N ASN A 108 6.51 -6.50 10.42
CA ASN A 108 7.84 -7.12 10.40
C ASN A 108 8.73 -6.59 9.26
N ILE A 109 8.14 -6.33 8.08
CA ILE A 109 8.89 -5.79 6.93
C ILE A 109 8.96 -4.24 6.94
N ASN A 110 8.41 -3.60 7.98
CA ASN A 110 8.31 -2.15 8.12
C ASN A 110 7.72 -1.47 6.86
N ALA A 111 6.70 -2.09 6.26
CA ALA A 111 6.02 -1.58 5.07
C ALA A 111 4.72 -0.88 5.43
N THR A 112 4.26 0.02 4.56
CA THR A 112 2.96 0.67 4.71
C THR A 112 1.85 -0.34 4.48
N PHE A 113 0.97 -0.52 5.47
CA PHE A 113 -0.21 -1.38 5.34
C PHE A 113 -1.42 -0.54 4.90
N LEU A 114 -2.01 -0.89 3.76
CA LEU A 114 -3.24 -0.27 3.26
C LEU A 114 -4.38 -1.27 3.41
N LYS A 115 -5.29 -1.00 4.35
CA LYS A 115 -6.46 -1.83 4.57
C LYS A 115 -7.63 -1.31 3.72
N VAL A 116 -8.10 -2.14 2.80
CA VAL A 116 -9.24 -1.79 1.94
C VAL A 116 -10.31 -2.85 2.04
N VAL A 117 -11.53 -2.41 2.38
CA VAL A 117 -12.70 -3.26 2.40
C VAL A 117 -13.37 -3.16 1.03
N ALA A 118 -13.62 -4.28 0.36
CA ALA A 118 -14.19 -4.28 -0.99
C ALA A 118 -15.54 -3.53 -1.08
N SER A 119 -16.37 -3.59 -0.03
CA SER A 119 -17.63 -2.85 0.03
C SER A 119 -17.44 -1.34 0.09
N ALA A 120 -16.31 -0.84 0.59
CA ALA A 120 -16.02 0.59 0.66
C ALA A 120 -15.61 1.19 -0.70
N ILE A 121 -15.27 0.35 -1.68
CA ILE A 121 -14.89 0.78 -3.04
C ILE A 121 -16.13 0.96 -3.94
N VAL A 122 -17.26 0.32 -3.59
CA VAL A 122 -18.47 0.33 -4.41
C VAL A 122 -19.25 1.61 -4.17
N ASP A 123 -19.35 2.44 -5.20
CA ASP A 123 -20.12 3.69 -5.19
C ASP A 123 -21.27 3.63 -6.20
N LYS A 124 -22.32 4.41 -5.96
CA LYS A 124 -23.48 4.58 -6.86
C LYS A 124 -23.10 5.34 -8.15
N TYR A 125 -22.03 6.12 -8.11
CA TYR A 125 -21.58 6.91 -9.25
C TYR A 125 -20.72 6.08 -10.22
N ILE A 126 -21.12 6.06 -11.49
CA ILE A 126 -20.41 5.32 -12.54
C ILE A 126 -19.00 5.90 -12.70
N GLY A 127 -17.99 5.03 -12.60
CA GLY A 127 -16.59 5.38 -12.81
C GLY A 127 -15.85 5.83 -11.55
N GLU A 128 -16.55 6.11 -10.45
CA GLU A 128 -15.91 6.56 -9.21
C GLU A 128 -15.10 5.45 -8.55
N SER A 129 -15.64 4.22 -8.50
CA SER A 129 -14.91 3.04 -8.01
C SER A 129 -13.59 2.81 -8.76
N ALA A 130 -13.60 2.95 -10.09
CA ALA A 130 -12.40 2.82 -10.91
C ALA A 130 -11.41 3.99 -10.72
N ARG A 131 -11.88 5.18 -10.31
CA ARG A 131 -11.02 6.30 -9.94
C ARG A 131 -10.30 6.00 -8.62
N ILE A 132 -11.04 5.60 -7.59
CA ILE A 132 -10.51 5.28 -6.25
C ILE A 132 -9.45 4.18 -6.34
N VAL A 133 -9.69 3.10 -7.10
CA VAL A 133 -8.71 2.02 -7.26
C VAL A 133 -7.42 2.53 -7.90
N ARG A 134 -7.50 3.35 -8.96
CA ARG A 134 -6.30 3.93 -9.60
C ARG A 134 -5.56 4.87 -8.67
N GLU A 135 -6.29 5.61 -7.86
CA GLU A 135 -5.73 6.54 -6.89
C GLU A 135 -5.04 5.82 -5.74
N MET A 136 -5.64 4.76 -5.22
CA MET A 136 -5.05 3.86 -4.22
C MET A 136 -3.73 3.25 -4.70
N PHE A 137 -3.69 2.68 -5.90
CA PHE A 137 -2.43 2.15 -6.46
C PHE A 137 -1.42 3.26 -6.77
N GLY A 138 -1.89 4.45 -7.15
CA GLY A 138 -1.03 5.62 -7.31
C GLY A 138 -0.37 6.03 -5.99
N PHE A 139 -1.16 6.08 -4.92
CA PHE A 139 -0.70 6.40 -3.57
C PHE A 139 0.30 5.37 -3.05
N ALA A 140 0.03 4.08 -3.26
CA ALA A 140 0.91 2.99 -2.85
C ALA A 140 2.27 2.96 -3.59
N ARG A 141 2.38 3.61 -4.76
CA ARG A 141 3.64 3.70 -5.52
C ARG A 141 4.43 4.97 -5.21
N ASP A 142 3.74 6.04 -4.86
CA ASP A 142 4.36 7.33 -4.54
C ASP A 142 4.99 7.33 -3.14
N ARG A 143 4.65 6.34 -2.30
CA ARG A 143 5.23 6.02 -0.99
C ARG A 143 6.22 4.87 -1.11
#